data_AF-A0A3C0BFV4-F1
#
_entry.id   AF-A0A3C0BFV4-F1
#
_cell.length_a   1.000
_cell.length_b   1.000
_cell.length_c   1.000
_cell.angle_alpha   90.00
_cell.angle_beta   90.00
_cell.angle_gamma   90.00
#
_symmetry.space_group_name_H-M   'P 1'
#
loop_
_entity.id
_entity.type
_entity.pdbx_description
1 polymer ?
#
loop_
_entity_poly.entity_id
_entity_poly.type
_entity_poly.pdbx_seq_one_letter_code
_entity_poly.pdbx_strand_id
1 'polypeptide(L)'
;MKTGNNNSIGFKIISLTLTCLCIALISLSIFTAYKIRDETMLLEKKLDVLDGKLEKLSSDTESGFSQQTDFLNRSFANESALYGRMNSQIGGKINSLNETYTGLLQEQQKQHISTAEKDAEITDEQKTAEKLFAQGRYGEAAEKFNSVLVYQKNNQTVRFYAVYSEFLANPMDSTQYGRIVREFNELKQAGYQRKEIDTTLEYIKNETGE
;
A
#
# COMPACT_ATOMS: atom_id res chain seq x y z
N MET A 1 47.51 86.83 -100.95
CA MET A 1 47.93 86.26 -99.65
C MET A 1 46.79 85.38 -99.13
N LYS A 2 47.08 84.11 -98.84
CA LYS A 2 46.16 83.11 -98.29
C LYS A 2 45.95 83.37 -96.79
N THR A 3 44.77 83.85 -96.37
CA THR A 3 44.38 83.89 -94.94
C THR A 3 42.86 83.81 -94.82
N GLY A 4 42.30 82.60 -94.76
CA GLY A 4 40.86 82.43 -94.59
C GLY A 4 40.36 81.02 -94.27
N ASN A 5 41.25 80.03 -94.10
CA ASN A 5 40.84 78.63 -93.93
C ASN A 5 41.12 78.04 -92.53
N ASN A 6 41.94 78.67 -91.69
CA ASN A 6 42.38 78.08 -90.42
C ASN A 6 41.37 78.26 -89.26
N ASN A 7 40.56 79.32 -89.26
CA ASN A 7 39.58 79.57 -88.18
C ASN A 7 38.32 78.69 -88.27
N SER A 8 37.96 78.21 -89.47
CA SER A 8 36.81 77.30 -89.65
C SER A 8 37.13 75.87 -89.21
N ILE A 9 38.38 75.44 -89.36
CA ILE A 9 38.84 74.09 -88.99
C ILE A 9 38.93 73.96 -87.46
N GLY A 10 39.47 74.97 -86.76
CA GLY A 10 39.56 74.97 -85.30
C GLY A 10 38.20 74.91 -84.59
N PHE A 11 37.21 75.66 -85.07
CA PHE A 11 35.84 75.64 -84.52
C PHE A 11 35.15 74.28 -84.72
N LYS A 12 35.34 73.63 -85.87
CA LYS A 12 34.82 72.28 -86.15
C LYS A 12 35.45 71.21 -85.24
N ILE A 13 36.75 71.32 -84.96
CA ILE A 13 37.44 70.38 -84.06
C ILE A 13 36.92 70.53 -82.62
N ILE A 14 36.79 71.77 -82.12
CA ILE A 14 36.28 72.03 -80.76
C ILE A 14 34.83 71.52 -80.62
N SER A 15 33.97 71.82 -81.60
CA SER A 15 32.58 71.34 -81.62
C SER A 15 32.51 69.81 -81.64
N LEU A 16 33.34 69.13 -82.43
CA LEU A 16 33.39 67.67 -82.48
C LEU A 16 33.85 67.08 -81.14
N THR A 17 34.90 67.64 -80.52
CA THR A 17 35.38 67.17 -79.21
C THR A 17 34.34 67.35 -78.10
N LEU A 18 33.58 68.45 -78.13
CA LEU A 18 32.51 68.71 -77.17
C LEU A 18 31.35 67.72 -77.37
N THR A 19 30.96 67.44 -78.62
CA THR A 19 29.91 66.44 -78.90
C THR A 19 30.33 65.04 -78.48
N CYS A 20 31.59 64.64 -78.70
CA CYS A 20 32.12 63.36 -78.22
C CYS A 20 32.13 63.28 -76.69
N LEU A 21 32.49 64.37 -76.01
CA LEU A 21 32.44 64.44 -74.54
C LEU A 21 31.01 64.31 -74.02
N CYS A 22 30.04 64.98 -74.64
CA CYS A 22 28.63 64.86 -74.27
C CYS A 22 28.11 63.42 -74.46
N ILE A 23 28.43 62.77 -75.59
CA ILE A 23 28.05 61.38 -75.85
C ILE A 23 28.70 60.45 -74.82
N ALA A 24 29.99 60.64 -74.50
CA ALA A 24 30.68 59.85 -73.49
C ALA A 24 30.04 60.00 -72.11
N LEU A 25 29.73 61.23 -71.68
CA LEU A 25 29.07 61.49 -70.40
C LEU A 25 27.66 60.90 -70.32
N ILE A 26 26.88 60.99 -71.40
CA ILE A 26 25.55 60.38 -71.51
C ILE A 26 25.65 58.85 -71.46
N SER A 27 26.61 58.25 -72.17
CA SER A 27 26.80 56.80 -72.14
C SER A 27 27.20 56.30 -70.76
N LEU A 28 28.06 57.03 -70.05
CA LEU A 28 28.51 56.70 -68.70
C LEU A 28 27.36 56.84 -67.70
N SER A 29 26.55 57.89 -67.79
CA SER A 29 25.40 58.08 -66.89
C SER A 29 24.31 57.04 -67.09
N ILE A 30 24.06 56.64 -68.33
CA ILE A 30 23.14 55.54 -68.65
C ILE A 30 23.69 54.22 -68.08
N PHE A 31 24.97 53.91 -68.30
CA PHE A 31 25.59 52.69 -67.80
C PHE A 31 25.58 52.61 -66.27
N THR A 32 25.91 53.71 -65.57
CA THR A 32 25.85 53.74 -64.10
C THR A 32 24.41 53.62 -63.60
N ALA A 33 23.44 54.28 -64.24
CA ALA A 33 22.03 54.14 -63.89
C ALA A 33 21.52 52.69 -64.05
N TYR A 34 21.91 52.00 -65.12
CA TYR A 34 21.57 50.59 -65.31
C TYR A 34 22.19 49.70 -64.23
N LYS A 35 23.47 49.89 -63.91
CA LYS A 35 24.16 49.10 -62.89
C LYS A 35 23.54 49.29 -61.50
N ILE A 36 23.25 50.54 -61.13
CA ILE A 36 22.57 50.85 -59.86
C ILE A 36 21.20 50.17 -59.83
N ARG A 37 20.43 50.23 -60.92
CA ARG A 37 19.12 49.58 -61.00
C ARG A 37 19.20 48.07 -60.79
N ASP A 38 20.16 47.40 -61.42
CA ASP A 38 20.32 45.95 -61.28
C ASP A 38 20.72 45.56 -59.84
N GLU A 39 21.65 46.30 -59.24
CA GLU A 39 22.03 46.12 -57.84
C GLU A 39 20.85 46.36 -56.89
N THR A 40 20.02 47.37 -57.13
CA THR A 40 18.81 47.61 -56.32
C THR A 40 17.79 46.49 -56.44
N MET A 41 17.56 45.96 -57.65
CA MET A 41 16.65 44.82 -57.86
C MET A 41 17.15 43.56 -57.18
N LEU A 42 18.47 43.32 -57.20
CA LEU A 42 19.06 42.20 -56.48
C LEU A 42 18.92 42.36 -54.97
N LEU A 43 19.07 43.58 -54.45
CA LEU A 43 18.89 43.89 -53.03
C LEU A 43 17.44 43.66 -52.59
N GLU A 44 16.47 44.15 -53.36
CA GLU A 44 15.03 43.96 -53.10
C GLU A 44 14.67 42.48 -53.05
N LYS A 45 15.12 41.68 -54.02
CA LYS A 45 14.90 40.21 -54.00
C LYS A 45 15.49 39.53 -52.78
N LYS A 46 16.67 39.97 -52.32
CA LYS A 46 17.28 39.41 -51.10
C LYS A 46 16.51 39.82 -49.85
N LEU A 47 15.94 41.03 -49.82
CA LEU A 47 15.12 41.53 -48.73
C LEU A 47 13.82 40.71 -48.62
N ASP A 48 13.10 40.50 -49.72
CA ASP A 48 11.89 39.66 -49.77
C ASP A 48 12.14 38.23 -49.25
N VAL A 49 13.27 37.62 -49.64
CA VAL A 49 13.64 36.28 -49.19
C VAL A 49 13.95 36.27 -47.68
N LEU A 50 14.56 37.33 -47.16
CA LEU A 50 14.84 37.46 -45.73
C LEU A 50 13.55 37.66 -44.93
N ASP A 51 12.63 38.49 -45.41
CA ASP A 51 11.35 38.73 -44.75
C ASP A 51 10.51 37.45 -44.69
N GLY A 52 10.43 36.70 -45.80
CA GLY A 52 9.74 35.41 -45.80
C GLY A 52 10.38 34.36 -44.87
N LYS A 53 11.71 34.39 -44.72
CA LYS A 53 12.40 33.53 -43.74
C LYS A 53 12.14 33.96 -42.30
N LEU A 54 12.09 35.27 -42.05
CA LEU A 54 11.82 35.84 -40.73
C LEU A 54 10.40 35.51 -40.28
N GLU A 55 9.42 35.68 -41.16
CA GLU A 55 8.02 35.37 -40.87
C GLU A 55 7.82 33.88 -40.59
N LYS A 56 8.46 33.01 -41.39
CA LYS A 56 8.46 31.57 -41.13
C LYS A 56 9.10 31.22 -39.79
N LEU A 57 10.26 31.80 -39.49
CA LEU A 57 10.94 31.55 -38.21
C LEU A 57 10.09 32.02 -37.02
N SER A 58 9.42 33.15 -37.14
CA SER A 58 8.49 33.66 -36.12
C SER A 58 7.34 32.68 -35.89
N SER A 59 6.71 32.21 -36.97
CA SER A 59 5.61 31.24 -36.91
C SER A 59 6.05 29.88 -36.34
N ASP A 60 7.20 29.38 -36.75
CA ASP A 60 7.78 28.13 -36.23
C ASP A 60 8.12 28.26 -34.73
N THR A 61 8.60 29.43 -34.30
CA THR A 61 8.91 29.72 -32.90
C THR A 61 7.65 29.78 -32.05
N GLU A 62 6.62 30.53 -32.47
CA GLU A 62 5.34 30.62 -31.75
C GLU A 62 4.65 29.26 -31.64
N SER A 63 4.60 28.50 -32.73
CA SER A 63 4.02 27.16 -32.72
C SER A 63 4.80 26.19 -31.83
N GLY A 64 6.14 26.27 -31.83
CA GLY A 64 7.00 25.51 -30.92
C GLY A 64 6.72 25.83 -29.44
N PHE A 65 6.64 27.11 -29.08
CA PHE A 65 6.31 27.54 -27.71
C PHE A 65 4.91 27.11 -27.27
N SER A 66 3.92 27.20 -28.17
CA SER A 66 2.56 26.74 -27.88
C SER A 66 2.53 25.24 -27.61
N GLN A 67 3.20 24.43 -28.46
CA GLN A 67 3.28 22.98 -28.27
C GLN A 67 3.99 22.60 -26.98
N GLN A 68 5.08 23.31 -26.62
CA GLN A 68 5.80 23.07 -25.38
C GLN A 68 4.93 23.40 -24.15
N THR A 69 4.20 24.50 -24.22
CA THR A 69 3.28 24.93 -23.14
C THR A 69 2.15 23.93 -22.95
N ASP A 70 1.54 23.45 -24.05
CA ASP A 70 0.51 22.42 -24.01
C ASP A 70 1.03 21.10 -23.45
N PHE A 71 2.26 20.70 -23.83
CA PHE A 71 2.91 19.51 -23.30
C PHE A 71 3.12 19.62 -21.79
N LEU A 72 3.67 20.74 -21.30
CA LEU A 72 3.89 20.97 -19.88
C LEU A 72 2.58 20.95 -19.10
N ASN A 73 1.55 21.64 -19.57
CA ASN A 73 0.24 21.66 -18.94
C ASN A 73 -0.36 20.25 -18.82
N ARG A 74 -0.27 19.44 -19.88
CA ARG A 74 -0.72 18.04 -19.85
C ARG A 74 0.11 17.19 -18.90
N SER A 75 1.41 17.40 -18.85
CA SER A 75 2.31 16.68 -17.93
C SER A 75 1.96 16.97 -16.47
N PHE A 76 1.78 18.24 -16.10
CA PHE A 76 1.38 18.63 -14.74
C PHE A 76 -0.02 18.11 -14.36
N ALA A 77 -0.98 18.14 -15.29
CA ALA A 77 -2.31 17.58 -15.06
C ALA A 77 -2.26 16.07 -14.82
N ASN A 78 -1.44 15.33 -15.58
CA ASN A 78 -1.28 13.88 -15.39
C ASN A 78 -0.57 13.54 -14.08
N GLU A 79 0.46 14.30 -13.71
CA GLU A 79 1.22 14.08 -12.48
C GLU A 79 0.35 14.33 -11.24
N SER A 80 -0.39 15.44 -11.20
CA SER A 80 -1.35 15.72 -10.10
C SER A 80 -2.45 14.65 -9.99
N ALA A 81 -2.97 14.16 -11.13
CA ALA A 81 -3.95 13.07 -11.15
C ALA A 81 -3.36 11.75 -10.63
N LEU A 82 -2.10 11.44 -10.95
CA LEU A 82 -1.40 10.26 -10.44
C LEU A 82 -1.21 10.33 -8.93
N TYR A 83 -0.76 11.47 -8.40
CA TYR A 83 -0.64 11.68 -6.95
C TYR A 83 -1.98 11.54 -6.22
N GLY A 84 -3.06 12.11 -6.76
CA GLY A 84 -4.40 11.97 -6.18
C GLY A 84 -4.90 10.52 -6.16
N ARG A 85 -4.66 9.77 -7.25
CA ARG A 85 -5.02 8.33 -7.32
C ARG A 85 -4.19 7.49 -6.36
N MET A 86 -2.88 7.72 -6.28
CA MET A 86 -2.02 7.02 -5.33
C MET A 86 -2.46 7.28 -3.89
N ASN A 87 -2.71 8.54 -3.54
CA ASN A 87 -3.05 8.90 -2.16
C ASN A 87 -4.41 8.32 -1.73
N SER A 88 -5.41 8.31 -2.63
CA SER A 88 -6.70 7.69 -2.35
C SER A 88 -6.61 6.16 -2.24
N GLN A 89 -5.85 5.50 -3.12
CA GLN A 89 -5.65 4.05 -3.04
C GLN A 89 -4.86 3.61 -1.81
N ILE A 90 -3.78 4.34 -1.48
CA ILE A 90 -2.95 4.05 -0.31
C ILE A 90 -3.72 4.36 0.98
N GLY A 91 -4.37 5.53 1.05
CA GLY A 91 -5.19 5.91 2.21
C GLY A 91 -6.32 4.92 2.49
N GLY A 92 -7.03 4.46 1.46
CA GLY A 92 -8.05 3.43 1.59
C GLY A 92 -7.51 2.10 2.12
N LYS A 93 -6.34 1.67 1.64
CA LYS A 93 -5.67 0.45 2.13
C LYS A 93 -5.20 0.58 3.58
N ILE A 94 -4.66 1.74 3.97
CA ILE A 94 -4.22 2.00 5.36
C ILE A 94 -5.42 1.95 6.31
N ASN A 95 -6.53 2.59 5.96
CA ASN A 95 -7.74 2.58 6.79
C ASN A 95 -8.29 1.15 6.95
N SER A 96 -8.38 0.38 5.87
CA SER A 96 -8.83 -1.01 5.91
C SER A 96 -7.90 -1.90 6.75
N LEU A 97 -6.58 -1.72 6.66
CA LEU A 97 -5.62 -2.43 7.51
C LEU A 97 -5.81 -2.07 8.98
N ASN A 98 -6.02 -0.79 9.29
CA ASN A 98 -6.22 -0.33 10.66
C ASN A 98 -7.51 -0.90 11.28
N GLU A 99 -8.61 -0.91 10.52
CA GLU A 99 -9.88 -1.53 10.94
C GLU A 99 -9.71 -3.03 11.19
N THR A 100 -9.04 -3.73 10.27
CA THR A 100 -8.79 -5.17 10.38
C THR A 100 -7.95 -5.49 11.63
N TYR A 101 -6.88 -4.73 11.86
CA TYR A 101 -6.00 -4.93 13.00
C TYR A 101 -6.70 -4.62 14.34
N THR A 102 -7.50 -3.55 14.38
CA THR A 102 -8.29 -3.20 15.56
C THR A 102 -9.32 -4.28 15.87
N GLY A 103 -10.01 -4.82 14.86
CA GLY A 103 -10.96 -5.91 15.03
C GLY A 103 -10.30 -7.19 15.55
N LEU A 104 -9.13 -7.56 15.02
CA LEU A 104 -8.34 -8.70 15.49
C LEU A 104 -7.92 -8.54 16.95
N LEU A 105 -7.45 -7.35 17.35
CA LEU A 105 -7.05 -7.09 18.74
C LEU A 105 -8.25 -7.20 19.70
N GLN A 106 -9.40 -6.65 19.33
CA GLN A 106 -10.61 -6.73 20.16
C GLN A 106 -11.08 -8.18 20.33
N GLU A 107 -11.06 -8.97 19.27
CA GLU A 107 -11.46 -10.38 19.34
C GLU A 107 -10.49 -11.20 20.20
N GLN A 108 -9.18 -10.98 20.07
CA GLN A 108 -8.18 -11.62 20.94
C GLN A 108 -8.37 -11.24 22.41
N GLN A 109 -8.62 -9.96 22.70
CA GLN A 109 -8.88 -9.50 24.07
C GLN A 109 -10.14 -10.15 24.64
N LYS A 110 -11.22 -10.23 23.86
CA LYS A 110 -12.48 -10.86 24.27
C LYS A 110 -12.30 -12.35 24.55
N GLN A 111 -11.60 -13.08 23.67
CA GLN A 111 -11.31 -14.50 23.86
C GLN A 111 -10.45 -14.73 25.11
N HIS A 112 -9.43 -13.90 25.33
CA HIS A 112 -8.58 -13.98 26.51
C HIS A 112 -9.38 -13.74 27.81
N ILE A 113 -10.23 -12.69 27.85
CA ILE A 113 -11.10 -12.42 29.00
C ILE A 113 -12.05 -13.59 29.25
N SER A 114 -12.72 -14.08 28.21
CA SER A 114 -13.65 -15.21 28.33
C SER A 114 -12.98 -16.49 28.84
N THR A 115 -11.73 -16.73 28.44
CA THR A 115 -10.96 -17.89 28.93
C THR A 115 -10.59 -17.70 30.40
N ALA A 116 -10.10 -16.51 30.77
CA ALA A 116 -9.72 -16.20 32.15
C ALA A 116 -10.91 -16.24 33.12
N GLU A 117 -12.08 -15.74 32.71
CA GLU A 117 -13.31 -15.82 33.50
C GLU A 117 -13.75 -17.27 33.72
N LYS A 118 -13.69 -18.10 32.68
CA LYS A 118 -14.03 -19.52 32.76
C LYS A 118 -13.05 -20.29 33.66
N ASP A 119 -11.75 -20.02 33.56
CA ASP A 119 -10.75 -20.64 34.43
C ASP A 119 -10.96 -20.25 35.90
N ALA A 120 -11.34 -18.99 36.16
CA ALA A 120 -11.68 -18.51 37.49
C ALA A 120 -12.93 -19.21 38.06
N GLU A 121 -13.98 -19.36 37.24
CA GLU A 121 -15.21 -20.08 37.61
C GLU A 121 -14.93 -21.54 37.98
N ILE A 122 -14.19 -22.27 37.15
CA ILE A 122 -13.83 -23.67 37.41
C ILE A 122 -12.96 -23.80 38.67
N THR A 123 -12.06 -22.84 38.90
CA THR A 123 -11.25 -22.80 40.12
C THR A 123 -12.11 -22.59 41.37
N ASP A 124 -13.13 -21.73 41.30
CA ASP A 124 -14.04 -21.49 42.41
C ASP A 124 -14.96 -22.69 42.68
N GLU A 125 -15.44 -23.36 41.63
CA GLU A 125 -16.18 -24.62 41.77
C GLU A 125 -15.33 -25.71 42.43
N GLN A 126 -14.06 -25.84 42.05
CA GLN A 126 -13.16 -26.80 42.69
C GLN A 126 -12.97 -26.50 44.19
N LYS A 127 -12.73 -25.23 44.56
CA LYS A 127 -12.63 -24.83 45.97
C LYS A 127 -13.91 -25.11 46.75
N THR A 128 -15.06 -24.89 46.12
CA THR A 128 -16.36 -25.19 46.70
C THR A 128 -16.53 -26.70 46.92
N ALA A 129 -16.15 -27.52 45.93
CA ALA A 129 -16.16 -28.97 46.06
C ALA A 129 -15.26 -29.46 47.21
N GLU A 130 -14.04 -28.93 47.32
CA GLU A 130 -13.10 -29.24 48.41
C GLU A 130 -13.67 -28.85 49.78
N LYS A 131 -14.33 -27.70 49.88
CA LYS A 131 -15.01 -27.27 51.11
C LYS A 131 -16.16 -28.21 51.48
N LEU A 132 -17.00 -28.60 50.53
CA LEU A 132 -18.10 -29.55 50.75
C LEU A 132 -17.56 -30.91 51.19
N PHE A 133 -16.47 -31.37 50.57
CA PHE A 133 -15.79 -32.60 50.96
C PHE A 133 -15.29 -32.55 52.40
N ALA A 134 -14.60 -31.47 52.78
CA ALA A 134 -14.11 -31.27 54.14
C ALA A 134 -15.24 -31.19 55.18
N GLN A 135 -16.44 -30.77 54.77
CA GLN A 135 -17.64 -30.72 55.60
C GLN A 135 -18.37 -32.07 55.70
N GLY A 136 -17.90 -33.12 55.02
CA GLY A 136 -18.56 -34.43 54.96
C GLY A 136 -19.80 -34.48 54.05
N ARG A 137 -20.03 -33.43 53.25
CA ARG A 137 -21.16 -33.35 52.30
C ARG A 137 -20.76 -34.01 50.98
N TYR A 138 -20.51 -35.31 51.03
CA TYR A 138 -19.82 -36.03 49.96
C TYR A 138 -20.64 -36.14 48.66
N GLY A 139 -21.97 -36.29 48.72
CA GLY A 139 -22.81 -36.32 47.51
C GLY A 139 -22.70 -35.02 46.71
N GLU A 140 -22.82 -33.87 47.39
CA GLU A 140 -22.71 -32.55 46.76
C GLU A 140 -21.27 -32.25 46.31
N ALA A 141 -20.27 -32.73 47.06
CA ALA A 141 -18.87 -32.63 46.64
C ALA A 141 -18.61 -33.43 45.35
N ALA A 142 -19.16 -34.64 45.23
CA ALA A 142 -19.03 -35.47 44.04
C ALA A 142 -19.63 -34.79 42.81
N GLU A 143 -20.83 -34.21 42.94
CA GLU A 143 -21.45 -33.43 41.86
C GLU A 143 -20.56 -32.27 41.40
N LYS A 144 -20.03 -31.48 42.35
CA LYS A 144 -19.17 -30.34 42.02
C LYS A 144 -17.82 -30.76 41.42
N PHE A 145 -17.18 -31.82 41.91
CA PHE A 145 -15.96 -32.34 41.28
C PHE A 145 -16.24 -32.88 39.87
N ASN A 146 -17.38 -33.53 39.64
CA ASN A 146 -17.77 -33.98 38.30
C ASN A 146 -17.98 -32.81 37.34
N SER A 147 -18.56 -31.69 37.78
CA SER A 147 -18.65 -30.46 36.98
C SER A 147 -17.27 -29.93 36.58
N VAL A 148 -16.31 -29.92 37.51
CA VAL A 148 -14.93 -29.51 37.23
C VAL A 148 -14.26 -30.44 36.19
N LEU A 149 -14.52 -31.75 36.25
CA LEU A 149 -13.96 -32.74 35.31
C LEU A 149 -14.43 -32.58 33.87
N VAL A 150 -15.60 -31.97 33.63
CA VAL A 150 -16.06 -31.66 32.27
C VAL A 150 -15.01 -30.81 31.53
N TYR A 151 -14.37 -29.90 32.27
CA TYR A 151 -13.36 -28.98 31.75
C TYR A 151 -11.93 -29.46 32.01
N GLN A 152 -11.67 -30.09 33.15
CA GLN A 152 -10.35 -30.58 33.55
C GLN A 152 -10.25 -32.11 33.51
N LYS A 153 -10.55 -32.71 32.35
CA LYS A 153 -10.68 -34.19 32.18
C LYS A 153 -9.47 -35.01 32.64
N ASN A 154 -8.29 -34.41 32.58
CA ASN A 154 -7.00 -35.05 32.91
C ASN A 154 -6.53 -34.75 34.35
N ASN A 155 -7.30 -33.99 35.14
CA ASN A 155 -6.95 -33.70 36.52
C ASN A 155 -7.22 -34.93 37.39
N GLN A 156 -6.19 -35.75 37.58
CA GLN A 156 -6.25 -36.99 38.36
C GLN A 156 -6.69 -36.76 39.82
N THR A 157 -6.32 -35.62 40.42
CA THR A 157 -6.71 -35.28 41.79
C THR A 157 -8.20 -35.00 41.89
N VAL A 158 -8.75 -34.19 40.98
CA VAL A 158 -10.19 -33.93 40.93
C VAL A 158 -10.95 -35.22 40.62
N ARG A 159 -10.44 -36.06 39.71
CA ARG A 159 -11.03 -37.37 39.41
C ARG A 159 -11.06 -38.28 40.64
N PHE A 160 -9.96 -38.36 41.38
CA PHE A 160 -9.90 -39.09 42.64
C PHE A 160 -10.98 -38.59 43.61
N TYR A 161 -11.04 -37.28 43.88
CA TYR A 161 -12.01 -36.74 44.82
C TYR A 161 -13.45 -36.88 44.34
N ALA A 162 -13.75 -36.82 43.04
CA ALA A 162 -15.08 -37.10 42.50
C ALA A 162 -15.54 -38.52 42.85
N VAL A 163 -14.72 -39.52 42.50
CA VAL A 163 -15.04 -40.94 42.70
C VAL A 163 -15.06 -41.30 44.19
N TYR A 164 -14.10 -40.77 44.95
CA TYR A 164 -14.02 -41.05 46.39
C TYR A 164 -15.15 -40.38 47.17
N SER A 165 -15.56 -39.17 46.80
CA SER A 165 -16.75 -38.53 47.39
C SER A 165 -18.01 -39.33 47.11
N GLU A 166 -18.15 -39.88 45.91
CA GLU A 166 -19.31 -40.71 45.57
C GLU A 166 -19.35 -41.99 46.42
N PHE A 167 -18.21 -42.66 46.59
CA PHE A 167 -18.09 -43.78 47.50
C PHE A 167 -18.45 -43.39 48.94
N LEU A 168 -17.90 -42.29 49.46
CA LEU A 168 -18.16 -41.84 50.83
C LEU A 168 -19.61 -41.36 51.04
N ALA A 169 -20.30 -40.92 49.98
CA ALA A 169 -21.69 -40.51 50.05
C ALA A 169 -22.63 -41.69 50.35
N ASN A 170 -22.34 -42.86 49.78
CA ASN A 170 -23.06 -44.09 50.08
C ASN A 170 -22.16 -45.33 49.91
N PRO A 171 -21.35 -45.69 50.93
CA PRO A 171 -20.43 -46.81 50.83
C PRO A 171 -21.11 -48.15 50.59
N MET A 172 -22.42 -48.27 50.89
CA MET A 172 -23.19 -49.50 50.76
C MET A 172 -23.91 -49.63 49.39
N ASP A 173 -23.76 -48.65 48.51
CA ASP A 173 -24.33 -48.70 47.16
C ASP A 173 -23.50 -49.62 46.24
N SER A 174 -23.79 -50.92 46.32
CA SER A 174 -23.12 -51.92 45.50
C SER A 174 -23.32 -51.75 44.00
N THR A 175 -24.34 -50.97 43.57
CA THR A 175 -24.57 -50.71 42.14
C THR A 175 -23.47 -49.85 41.51
N GLN A 176 -22.74 -49.07 42.33
CA GLN A 176 -21.66 -48.19 41.87
C GLN A 176 -20.26 -48.82 41.94
N TYR A 177 -20.11 -49.95 42.65
CA TYR A 177 -18.80 -50.57 42.90
C TYR A 177 -18.02 -50.87 41.62
N GLY A 178 -18.66 -51.44 40.60
CA GLY A 178 -17.99 -51.74 39.33
C GLY A 178 -17.40 -50.49 38.65
N ARG A 179 -18.10 -49.35 38.74
CA ARG A 179 -17.64 -48.07 38.19
C ARG A 179 -16.49 -47.50 39.04
N ILE A 180 -16.62 -47.51 40.37
CA ILE A 180 -15.60 -47.02 41.31
C ILE A 180 -14.30 -47.80 41.16
N VAL A 181 -14.37 -49.13 41.13
CA VAL A 181 -13.21 -50.02 40.95
C VAL A 181 -12.49 -49.73 39.64
N ARG A 182 -13.23 -49.56 38.54
CA ARG A 182 -12.65 -49.22 37.23
C ARG A 182 -11.91 -47.88 37.28
N GLU A 183 -12.55 -46.82 37.75
CA GLU A 183 -11.95 -45.48 37.81
C GLU A 183 -10.70 -45.44 38.69
N PHE A 184 -10.73 -46.12 39.85
CA PHE A 184 -9.57 -46.22 40.74
C PHE A 184 -8.43 -47.05 40.15
N ASN A 185 -8.72 -48.12 39.42
CA ASN A 185 -7.69 -48.86 38.69
C ASN A 185 -7.08 -48.03 37.55
N GLU A 186 -7.88 -47.25 36.83
CA GLU A 186 -7.40 -46.32 35.80
C GLU A 186 -6.48 -45.25 36.41
N LEU A 187 -6.86 -44.67 37.56
CA LEU A 187 -6.00 -43.73 38.31
C LEU A 187 -4.66 -44.38 38.71
N LYS A 188 -4.68 -45.62 39.22
CA LYS A 188 -3.46 -46.36 39.57
C LYS A 188 -2.59 -46.65 38.35
N GLN A 189 -3.17 -47.07 37.22
CA GLN A 189 -2.44 -47.30 35.97
C GLN A 189 -1.79 -46.02 35.44
N ALA A 190 -2.43 -44.87 35.66
CA ALA A 190 -1.89 -43.55 35.33
C ALA A 190 -0.86 -43.03 36.35
N GLY A 191 -0.45 -43.84 37.32
CA GLY A 191 0.57 -43.51 38.33
C GLY A 191 0.04 -42.74 39.55
N TYR A 192 -1.27 -42.51 39.64
CA TYR A 192 -1.87 -41.80 40.77
C TYR A 192 -2.11 -42.77 41.93
N GLN A 193 -1.29 -42.66 42.98
CA GLN A 193 -1.32 -43.56 44.14
C GLN A 193 -1.78 -42.81 45.39
N ARG A 194 -2.83 -43.33 46.03
CA ARG A 194 -3.35 -42.85 47.32
C ARG A 194 -3.80 -44.04 48.16
N LYS A 195 -3.54 -44.00 49.47
CA LYS A 195 -3.90 -45.07 50.39
C LYS A 195 -5.41 -45.31 50.43
N GLU A 196 -6.19 -44.23 50.30
CA GLU A 196 -7.64 -44.25 50.25
C GLU A 196 -8.17 -45.08 49.07
N ILE A 197 -7.45 -45.10 47.95
CA ILE A 197 -7.80 -45.94 46.80
C ILE A 197 -7.69 -47.41 47.19
N ASP A 198 -6.54 -47.83 47.71
CA ASP A 198 -6.32 -49.23 48.11
C ASP A 198 -7.30 -49.67 49.20
N THR A 199 -7.55 -48.80 50.18
CA THR A 199 -8.51 -49.04 51.27
C THR A 199 -9.93 -49.23 50.74
N THR A 200 -10.35 -48.42 49.77
CA THR A 200 -11.69 -48.51 49.18
C THR A 200 -11.82 -49.76 48.30
N LEU A 201 -10.80 -50.08 47.51
CA LEU A 201 -10.79 -51.29 46.70
C LEU A 201 -10.85 -52.55 47.57
N GLU A 202 -10.11 -52.58 48.68
CA GLU A 202 -10.15 -53.69 49.65
C GLU A 202 -11.51 -53.80 50.33
N TYR A 203 -12.13 -52.66 50.70
CA TYR A 203 -13.49 -52.64 51.24
C TYR A 203 -14.50 -53.26 50.26
N ILE A 204 -14.52 -52.79 49.00
CA ILE A 204 -15.42 -53.30 47.96
C ILE A 204 -15.18 -54.79 47.72
N LYS A 205 -13.91 -55.21 47.71
CA LYS A 205 -13.51 -56.61 47.55
C LYS A 205 -14.14 -57.49 48.65
N ASN A 206 -14.02 -57.07 49.91
CA ASN A 206 -14.60 -57.81 51.03
C ASN A 206 -16.13 -57.86 51.02
N GLU A 207 -16.80 -56.82 50.54
CA GLU A 207 -18.27 -56.77 50.40
C GLU A 207 -18.80 -57.63 49.24
N THR A 208 -18.02 -57.79 48.16
CA THR A 208 -18.44 -58.51 46.94
C THR A 208 -17.98 -59.96 46.88
N GLY A 209 -16.97 -60.35 47.68
CA GLY A 209 -16.44 -61.72 47.74
C GLY A 209 -15.56 -62.11 46.55
N GLU A 210 -15.22 -61.15 45.68
CA GLU A 210 -14.18 -61.26 44.63
C GLU A 210 -12.79 -60.91 45.18
#